data_AF-A0A924ZZ87-F1
#
_entry.id   AF-A0A924ZZ87-F1
#
_cell.length_a   1.000
_cell.length_b   1.000
_cell.length_c   1.000
_cell.angle_alpha   90.00
_cell.angle_beta   90.00
_cell.angle_gamma   90.00
#
_symmetry.space_group_name_H-M   'P 1'
#
loop_
_entity.id
_entity.type
_entity.pdbx_description
1 polymer ?
#
loop_
_entity_poly.entity_id
_entity_poly.type
_entity_poly.pdbx_seq_one_letter_code
_entity_poly.pdbx_strand_id
1 'polypeptide(L)' 'MKREPSQRQRANAHLLEHIQAVHSQHRQAYGALKTWKHLNNIGVVCGKHRVAKIRAEAGIEAKRKTRLG' A
#
# COMPACT_ATOMS: atom_id res chain seq x y z
N MET A 1 18.35 20.50 -11.58
CA MET A 1 18.81 19.08 -11.58
C MET A 1 17.73 18.19 -10.98
N LYS A 2 17.08 17.34 -11.79
CA LYS A 2 16.22 16.27 -11.27
C LYS A 2 17.14 15.14 -10.78
N ARG A 3 17.20 14.92 -9.46
CA ARG A 3 17.93 13.78 -8.89
C ARG A 3 17.28 12.50 -9.42
N GLU A 4 18.07 11.60 -10.00
CA GLU A 4 17.56 10.29 -10.39
C GLU A 4 16.90 9.61 -9.18
N PRO A 5 15.79 8.89 -9.39
CA PRO A 5 15.14 8.20 -8.30
C PRO A 5 16.12 7.22 -7.67
N SER A 6 16.38 7.43 -6.38
CA SER A 6 17.19 6.54 -5.58
C SER A 6 16.63 5.11 -5.67
N GLN A 7 17.46 4.10 -5.43
CA GLN A 7 17.01 2.70 -5.38
C GLN A 7 15.78 2.52 -4.46
N ARG A 8 15.73 3.28 -3.36
CA ARG A 8 14.59 3.31 -2.43
C ARG A 8 13.30 3.85 -3.06
N GLN A 9 13.38 4.89 -3.90
CA GLN A 9 12.22 5.45 -4.59
C GLN A 9 11.67 4.46 -5.63
N ARG A 10 12.54 3.81 -6.40
CA ARG A 10 12.14 2.74 -7.33
C ARG A 10 11.48 1.58 -6.59
N ALA A 11 12.08 1.11 -5.50
CA ALA A 11 11.49 0.06 -4.68
C ALA A 11 10.14 0.47 -4.05
N ASN A 12 9.97 1.75 -3.69
CA ASN A 12 8.68 2.26 -3.21
C ASN A 12 7.63 2.33 -4.32
N ALA A 13 8.00 2.70 -5.54
CA ALA A 13 7.09 2.70 -6.68
C ALA A 13 6.60 1.28 -7.00
N HIS A 14 7.50 0.29 -7.05
CA HIS A 14 7.10 -1.11 -7.21
C HIS A 14 6.21 -1.60 -6.06
N LEU A 15 6.52 -1.24 -4.81
CA LEU A 15 5.67 -1.60 -3.68
C LEU A 15 4.30 -0.92 -3.74
N LEU A 16 4.22 0.31 -4.27
CA LEU A 16 2.97 1.03 -4.47
C LEU A 16 2.06 0.30 -5.47
N GLU A 17 2.60 -0.22 -6.57
CA GLU A 17 1.83 -1.02 -7.55
C GLU A 17 1.17 -2.23 -6.90
N HIS A 18 1.91 -2.97 -6.07
CA HIS A 18 1.37 -4.10 -5.32
C HIS A 18 0.31 -3.67 -4.30
N ILE A 19 0.54 -2.56 -3.60
CA ILE A 19 -0.44 -1.98 -2.65
C ILE A 19 -1.75 -1.62 -3.38
N GLN A 20 -1.67 -1.00 -4.57
CA GLN A 20 -2.82 -0.63 -5.38
C GLN A 20 -3.58 -1.86 -5.88
N ALA A 21 -2.86 -2.89 -6.36
CA ALA A 21 -3.46 -4.14 -6.79
C ALA A 21 -4.26 -4.79 -5.65
N VAL A 22 -3.66 -4.96 -4.47
CA VAL A 22 -4.32 -5.52 -3.28
C VAL A 22 -5.51 -4.64 -2.86
N HIS A 23 -5.35 -3.32 -2.89
CA HIS A 23 -6.40 -2.39 -2.53
C HIS A 23 -7.62 -2.52 -3.46
N SER A 24 -7.40 -2.62 -4.76
CA SER A 24 -8.46 -2.80 -5.77
C SER A 24 -9.13 -4.19 -5.64
N GLN A 25 -8.32 -5.26 -5.57
CA GLN A 25 -8.79 -6.64 -5.44
C GLN A 25 -9.73 -6.84 -4.25
N HIS A 26 -9.47 -6.17 -3.13
CA HIS A 26 -10.30 -6.25 -1.93
C HIS A 26 -11.36 -5.15 -1.82
N ARG A 27 -11.78 -4.58 -2.95
CA ARG A 27 -12.80 -3.50 -3.02
C ARG A 27 -12.53 -2.38 -2.02
N GLN A 28 -11.25 -2.02 -1.88
CA GLN A 28 -10.78 -0.96 -1.01
C GLN A 28 -11.01 -1.20 0.50
N ALA A 29 -11.43 -2.40 0.91
CA ALA A 29 -11.70 -2.71 2.32
C ALA A 29 -10.42 -2.85 3.18
N TYR A 30 -9.28 -3.08 2.54
CA TYR A 30 -8.03 -3.33 3.24
C TYR A 30 -7.31 -2.02 3.55
N GLY A 31 -7.16 -1.76 4.86
CA GLY A 31 -6.23 -0.76 5.40
C GLY A 31 -4.79 -1.27 5.44
N ALA A 32 -3.88 -0.46 6.00
CA ALA A 32 -2.44 -0.74 5.99
C ALA A 32 -2.07 -2.11 6.57
N LEU A 33 -2.68 -2.52 7.69
CA LEU A 33 -2.39 -3.80 8.34
C LEU A 33 -2.79 -5.01 7.47
N LYS A 34 -4.01 -5.01 6.93
CA LYS A 34 -4.50 -6.12 6.08
C LYS A 34 -3.75 -6.17 4.75
N THR A 35 -3.43 -5.01 4.17
CA THR A 35 -2.59 -4.90 2.98
C THR A 35 -1.21 -5.51 3.23
N TRP A 36 -0.55 -5.11 4.32
CA TRP A 36 0.76 -5.66 4.70
C TRP A 36 0.73 -7.18 4.90
N LYS A 37 -0.28 -7.71 5.59
CA LYS A 37 -0.43 -9.17 5.76
C LYS A 37 -0.59 -9.88 4.42
N HIS A 38 -1.44 -9.36 3.54
CA HIS A 38 -1.65 -9.93 2.21
C HIS A 38 -0.36 -9.91 1.39
N LEU A 39 0.36 -8.78 1.36
CA LEU A 39 1.64 -8.64 0.65
C LEU A 39 2.66 -9.69 1.09
N ASN A 40 2.84 -9.89 2.39
CA ASN A 40 3.75 -10.92 2.88
C ASN A 40 3.27 -12.33 2.53
N ASN A 41 1.96 -12.57 2.54
CA ASN A 41 1.37 -13.87 2.17
C ASN A 41 1.60 -14.21 0.69
N ILE A 42 1.67 -13.21 -0.19
CA ILE A 42 1.98 -13.40 -1.63
C ILE A 42 3.48 -13.27 -1.94
N GLY A 43 4.34 -13.24 -0.92
CA GLY A 43 5.81 -13.20 -1.08
C GLY A 43 6.43 -11.81 -1.21
N VAL A 44 5.66 -10.72 -1.11
CA VAL A 44 6.17 -9.34 -1.15
C VAL A 44 6.57 -8.90 0.26
N VAL A 45 7.82 -9.21 0.63
CA VAL A 45 8.37 -8.92 1.95
C VAL A 45 8.54 -7.41 2.16
N CYS A 46 7.79 -6.86 3.10
CA CYS A 46 7.86 -5.44 3.44
C CYS A 46 7.39 -5.17 4.88
N GLY A 47 7.83 -4.04 5.45
CA GLY A 47 7.41 -3.63 6.79
C GLY A 47 6.05 -2.94 6.80
N LYS A 48 5.23 -3.20 7.83
CA LYS A 48 3.92 -2.56 8.05
C LYS A 48 3.98 -1.03 7.95
N HIS A 49 4.98 -0.41 8.59
CA HIS A 49 5.15 1.05 8.58
C HIS A 49 5.46 1.59 7.19
N ARG A 50 6.21 0.84 6.38
CA ARG A 50 6.51 1.21 4.99
C ARG A 50 5.24 1.20 4.14
N VAL A 51 4.40 0.17 4.31
CA VAL A 51 3.09 0.10 3.64
C VAL A 51 2.19 1.26 4.07
N ALA A 52 2.11 1.55 5.37
CA ALA A 52 1.31 2.65 5.88
C ALA A 52 1.75 4.01 5.30
N LYS A 53 3.07 4.26 5.26
CA LYS A 53 3.64 5.48 4.70
C LYS A 53 3.34 5.63 3.21
N ILE A 54 3.60 4.59 2.40
CA ILE A 54 3.34 4.62 0.95
C ILE A 54 1.85 4.81 0.66
N ARG A 55 0.97 4.16 1.43
CA ARG A 55 -0.47 4.37 1.31
C ARG A 55 -0.87 5.81 1.59
N ALA A 56 -0.33 6.42 2.64
CA ALA A 56 -0.61 7.81 2.99
C ALA A 56 -0.10 8.77 1.90
N GLU A 57 1.14 8.58 1.43
CA GLU A 57 1.74 9.36 0.33
C GLU A 57 0.95 9.25 -0.98
N ALA A 58 0.30 8.11 -1.23
CA ALA A 58 -0.50 7.86 -2.43
C ALA A 58 -2.03 8.09 -2.25
N GLY A 59 -2.49 8.58 -1.10
CA GLY A 59 -3.92 8.81 -0.83
C GLY A 59 -4.78 7.54 -0.80
N ILE A 60 -4.19 6.38 -0.50
CA ILE A 60 -4.88 5.09 -0.50
C ILE A 60 -5.52 4.84 0.87
N GLU A 61 -6.82 5.12 0.94
CA GLU A 61 -7.63 4.97 2.16
C GLU A 61 -8.57 3.77 2.09
N ALA A 62 -8.76 3.08 3.21
CA ALA A 62 -9.69 1.96 3.25
C ALA A 62 -11.14 2.47 3.29
N LYS A 63 -11.99 1.95 2.40
CA LYS A 63 -13.44 2.16 2.50
C LYS A 63 -13.98 1.41 3.72
N ARG A 64 -14.18 2.13 4.82
CA ARG A 64 -15.08 1.67 5.88
C ARG A 64 -16.51 1.85 5.36
N LYS A 65 -17.34 0.80 5.42
CA LYS A 65 -18.79 1.01 5.42
C LYS A 65 -19.10 1.87 6.64
N THR A 66 -19.44 3.13 6.43
CA THR A 66 -20.08 3.93 7.46
C THR A 66 -21.32 3.16 7.88
N ARG A 67 -21.37 2.78 9.16
CA ARG A 67 -22.61 2.29 9.77
C ARG A 67 -23.48 3.55 9.90
N LEU A 68 -24.23 3.87 8.85
CA LEU A 68 -25.36 4.78 8.98
C LEU A 68 -26.31 4.07 9.94
N GLY A 69 -26.34 4.57 11.17
CA GLY A 69 -27.23 4.11 12.23
C GLY A 69 -28.64 4.61 11.99
#